data_AF-A0A0K2VIX8-F1
#
_entry.id   AF-A0A0K2VIX8-F1
#
_cell.length_a   1.000
_cell.length_b   1.000
_cell.length_c   1.000
_cell.angle_alpha   90.00
_cell.angle_beta   90.00
_cell.angle_gamma   90.00
#
_symmetry.space_group_name_H-M   'P 1'
#
loop_
_entity.id
_entity.type
_entity.pdbx_description
1 polymer ?
#
loop_
_entity_poly.entity_id
_entity_poly.type
_entity_poly.pdbx_seq_one_letter_code
_entity_poly.pdbx_strand_id
1 'polypeptide(L)'
;NKPSALYKLLNYNKTTVYRVFNAWEVEGKVCRKANNMRSDRIHTPRFLEGLQKSIKASPGTFLSWLAKNRGVSQQLFSKAVNEASDTGHTEWPNNTSSWHPLRPPGSPTVSVSSMN
;
A
#
# COMPACT_ATOMS: atom_id res chain seq x y z
N ASN A 1 -29.66 17.75 -33.31
CA ASN A 1 -30.02 18.53 -32.09
C ASN A 1 -28.88 19.45 -31.72
N LYS A 2 -29.14 20.75 -31.49
CA LYS A 2 -28.10 21.71 -31.07
C LYS A 2 -27.99 21.74 -29.53
N PRO A 3 -26.85 21.40 -28.92
CA PRO A 3 -26.69 21.41 -27.45
C PRO A 3 -26.81 22.82 -26.83
N SER A 4 -26.74 23.87 -27.64
CA SER A 4 -26.89 25.26 -27.22
C SER A 4 -28.29 25.63 -26.70
N ALA A 5 -29.35 24.91 -27.08
CA ALA A 5 -30.68 25.16 -26.53
C ALA A 5 -30.83 24.58 -25.11
N LEU A 6 -30.07 23.52 -24.79
CA LEU A 6 -30.21 22.75 -23.55
C LEU A 6 -29.71 23.50 -22.32
N TYR A 7 -28.62 24.28 -22.42
CA TYR A 7 -28.08 24.96 -21.24
C TYR A 7 -29.00 26.07 -20.71
N LYS A 8 -29.73 26.76 -21.61
CA LYS A 8 -30.75 27.76 -21.21
C LYS A 8 -31.99 27.09 -20.62
N LEU A 9 -32.42 25.97 -21.20
CA LEU A 9 -33.61 25.23 -20.76
C LEU A 9 -33.40 24.55 -19.41
N LEU A 10 -32.23 23.94 -19.20
CA LEU A 10 -31.93 23.13 -18.01
C LEU A 10 -31.20 23.92 -16.92
N ASN A 11 -30.90 25.20 -17.15
CA ASN A 11 -30.11 26.05 -16.26
C ASN A 11 -28.77 25.41 -15.81
N TYR A 12 -28.12 24.68 -16.71
CA TYR A 12 -26.81 24.08 -16.47
C TYR A 12 -25.70 24.90 -17.13
N ASN A 13 -24.47 24.76 -16.63
CA ASN A 13 -23.31 25.36 -17.28
C ASN A 13 -23.15 24.80 -18.71
N LYS A 14 -22.91 25.68 -19.67
CA LYS A 14 -22.62 25.35 -21.07
C LYS A 14 -21.55 24.25 -21.18
N THR A 15 -20.46 24.33 -20.42
CA THR A 15 -19.38 23.33 -20.50
C THR A 15 -19.84 21.94 -20.08
N THR A 16 -20.65 21.84 -19.03
CA THR A 16 -21.24 20.57 -18.57
C THR A 16 -22.13 19.95 -19.64
N VAL A 17 -22.99 20.75 -20.27
CA VAL A 17 -23.89 20.28 -21.33
C VAL A 17 -23.11 19.71 -22.51
N TYR A 18 -22.07 20.40 -22.97
CA TYR A 18 -21.25 19.92 -24.09
C TYR A 18 -20.44 18.67 -23.71
N ARG A 19 -19.89 18.58 -22.50
CA ARG A 19 -19.15 17.38 -22.05
C ARG A 19 -20.04 16.15 -22.01
N VAL A 20 -21.26 16.28 -21.51
CA VAL A 20 -22.23 15.17 -21.46
C VAL A 20 -22.72 14.81 -22.86
N PHE A 21 -23.03 15.80 -23.70
CA PHE A 21 -23.49 15.56 -25.07
C PHE A 21 -22.42 14.83 -25.89
N ASN A 22 -21.16 15.28 -25.84
CA ASN A 22 -20.07 14.64 -26.58
C ASN A 22 -19.78 13.22 -26.06
N ALA A 23 -19.80 13.01 -24.73
CA ALA A 23 -19.63 11.67 -24.17
C ALA A 23 -20.76 10.72 -24.60
N TRP A 24 -22.00 11.22 -24.67
CA TRP A 24 -23.13 10.45 -25.19
C TRP A 24 -23.01 10.16 -26.69
N GLU A 25 -22.60 11.15 -27.50
CA GLU A 25 -22.43 10.97 -28.95
C GLU A 25 -21.32 9.97 -29.30
N VAL A 26 -20.22 9.98 -28.55
CA VAL A 26 -19.06 9.09 -28.77
C VAL A 26 -19.24 7.71 -28.15
N GLU A 27 -19.68 7.64 -26.89
CA GLU A 27 -19.74 6.36 -26.14
C GLU A 27 -21.14 5.74 -26.09
N GLY A 28 -22.19 6.46 -26.52
CA GLY A 28 -23.59 6.04 -26.38
C GLY A 28 -24.09 5.99 -24.92
N LYS A 29 -23.29 6.48 -23.96
CA LYS A 29 -23.57 6.35 -22.53
C LYS A 29 -24.11 7.66 -21.96
N VAL A 30 -25.22 7.55 -21.23
CA VAL A 30 -25.81 8.67 -20.45
C VAL A 30 -25.30 8.67 -19.00
N CYS A 31 -24.73 7.54 -18.56
CA CYS A 31 -24.21 7.37 -17.20
C CYS A 31 -22.91 8.14 -16.99
N ARG A 32 -22.71 8.66 -15.77
CA ARG A 32 -21.43 9.24 -15.36
C ARG A 32 -20.37 8.14 -15.30
N LYS A 33 -19.13 8.48 -15.68
CA LYS A 33 -17.97 7.63 -15.43
C LYS A 33 -17.84 7.41 -13.92
N ALA A 34 -17.59 6.16 -13.53
CA ALA A 34 -17.30 5.84 -12.14
C ALA A 34 -16.09 6.67 -11.67
N ASN A 35 -16.14 7.16 -10.43
CA ASN A 35 -14.98 7.83 -9.87
C ASN A 35 -13.86 6.80 -9.71
N ASN A 36 -12.66 7.13 -10.20
CA ASN A 36 -11.53 6.23 -10.03
C ASN A 36 -11.22 6.11 -8.53
N MET A 37 -10.91 4.90 -8.07
CA MET A 37 -10.36 4.74 -6.73
C MET A 37 -9.10 5.59 -6.60
N ARG A 38 -8.94 6.22 -5.44
CA ARG A 38 -7.72 6.94 -5.11
C ARG A 38 -6.54 5.98 -5.23
N SER A 39 -5.53 6.36 -6.03
CA SER A 39 -4.29 5.59 -6.08
C SER A 39 -3.50 5.88 -4.81
N ASP A 40 -3.44 4.89 -3.93
CA ASP A 40 -2.60 4.98 -2.74
C ASP A 40 -1.18 4.58 -3.11
N ARG A 41 -0.25 5.54 -3.02
CA ARG A 41 1.16 5.35 -3.39
C ARG A 41 1.83 4.18 -2.65
N ILE A 42 1.34 3.87 -1.45
CA ILE A 42 1.78 2.76 -0.58
C ILE A 42 1.30 1.38 -1.02
N HIS A 43 0.30 1.31 -1.92
CA HIS A 43 -0.23 0.05 -2.47
C HIS A 43 0.18 -0.17 -3.92
N THR A 44 1.13 0.62 -4.44
CA THR A 44 1.64 0.42 -5.80
C THR A 44 2.52 -0.83 -5.86
N PRO A 45 2.48 -1.62 -6.95
CA PRO A 45 3.32 -2.82 -7.10
C PRO A 45 4.81 -2.53 -6.88
N ARG A 46 5.31 -1.39 -7.40
CA ARG A 46 6.69 -0.95 -7.21
C ARG A 46 7.04 -0.70 -5.74
N PHE A 47 6.11 -0.13 -4.96
CA PHE A 47 6.32 0.09 -3.54
C PHE A 47 6.42 -1.23 -2.77
N LEU A 48 5.50 -2.17 -3.06
CA LEU A 48 5.48 -3.49 -2.44
C LEU A 48 6.75 -4.29 -2.78
N GLU A 49 7.22 -4.21 -4.02
CA GLU A 49 8.48 -4.84 -4.44
C GLU A 49 9.69 -4.24 -3.70
N GLY A 50 9.73 -2.92 -3.54
CA GLY A 50 10.76 -2.25 -2.75
C GLY A 50 10.72 -2.65 -1.28
N LEU A 51 9.52 -2.87 -0.74
CA LEU A 51 9.31 -3.37 0.62
C LEU A 51 9.87 -4.78 0.78
N GLN A 52 9.54 -5.67 -0.16
CA GLN A 52 10.01 -7.04 -0.20
C GLN A 52 11.55 -7.11 -0.25
N LYS A 53 12.17 -6.28 -1.11
CA LYS A 53 13.64 -6.16 -1.19
C LYS A 53 14.25 -5.71 0.14
N SER A 54 13.61 -4.77 0.83
CA SER A 54 14.05 -4.28 2.14
C SER A 54 13.99 -5.37 3.23
N ILE A 55 12.96 -6.23 3.19
CA ILE A 55 12.82 -7.35 4.13
C ILE A 55 13.88 -8.42 3.85
N LYS A 56 14.07 -8.77 2.56
CA LYS A 56 15.09 -9.74 2.12
C LYS A 56 16.51 -9.31 2.49
N ALA A 57 16.82 -8.01 2.39
CA ALA A 57 18.13 -7.47 2.73
C ALA A 57 18.43 -7.47 4.24
N SER A 58 17.42 -7.63 5.10
CA SER A 58 17.59 -7.49 6.55
C SER A 58 16.64 -8.45 7.31
N PRO A 59 16.85 -9.77 7.20
CA PRO A 59 15.93 -10.78 7.74
C PRO A 59 15.80 -10.77 9.27
N GLY A 60 16.75 -10.16 9.99
CA GLY A 60 16.72 -10.01 11.45
C GLY A 60 16.08 -8.70 11.96
N THR A 61 15.66 -7.79 11.07
CA THR A 61 15.00 -6.54 11.50
C THR A 61 13.52 -6.78 11.80
N PHE A 62 13.06 -6.31 12.95
CA PHE A 62 11.66 -6.46 13.34
C PHE A 62 10.74 -5.78 12.30
N LEU A 63 9.76 -6.52 11.78
CA LEU A 63 8.76 -5.99 10.84
C LEU A 63 8.05 -4.75 11.39
N SER A 64 7.80 -4.72 12.70
CA SER A 64 7.21 -3.57 13.40
C SER A 64 8.09 -2.32 13.34
N TRP A 65 9.40 -2.49 13.37
CA TRP A 65 10.38 -1.42 13.26
C TRP A 65 10.50 -0.94 11.81
N LEU A 66 10.54 -1.86 10.84
CA LEU A 66 10.52 -1.54 9.42
C LEU A 66 9.24 -0.79 9.01
N ALA A 67 8.08 -1.23 9.53
CA ALA A 67 6.79 -0.58 9.34
C ALA A 67 6.79 0.88 9.81
N LYS A 68 7.29 1.13 11.02
CA LYS A 68 7.42 2.47 11.59
C LYS A 68 8.35 3.36 10.76
N ASN A 69 9.52 2.86 10.38
CA ASN A 69 10.49 3.63 9.60
C ASN A 69 10.00 3.97 8.18
N ARG A 70 9.16 3.12 7.60
CA ARG A 70 8.59 3.32 6.27
C ARG A 70 7.24 4.04 6.28
N GLY A 71 6.67 4.33 7.46
CA GLY A 71 5.38 4.99 7.60
C GLY A 71 4.20 4.17 7.07
N VAL A 72 4.28 2.84 7.15
CA VAL A 72 3.24 1.93 6.66
C VAL A 72 2.75 1.00 7.76
N SER A 73 1.55 0.44 7.59
CA SER A 73 0.97 -0.48 8.57
C SER A 73 1.70 -1.82 8.57
N GLN A 74 1.68 -2.50 9.73
CA GLN A 74 2.19 -3.88 9.82
C GLN A 74 1.41 -4.84 8.92
N GLN A 75 0.10 -4.62 8.74
CA GLN A 75 -0.72 -5.41 7.81
C GLN A 75 -0.21 -5.32 6.37
N LEU A 76 0.25 -4.15 5.92
CA LEU A 76 0.84 -4.00 4.59
C LEU A 76 2.11 -4.85 4.46
N PHE A 77 2.94 -4.87 5.50
CA PHE A 77 4.14 -5.71 5.56
C PHE A 77 3.80 -7.20 5.54
N SER A 78 2.84 -7.65 6.37
CA SER A 78 2.38 -9.04 6.35
C SER A 78 1.83 -9.44 4.99
N LYS A 79 1.07 -8.56 4.34
CA LYS A 79 0.58 -8.78 2.97
C LYS A 79 1.73 -8.92 1.96
N ALA A 80 2.71 -8.01 1.99
CA ALA A 80 3.87 -8.08 1.09
C ALA A 80 4.74 -9.33 1.33
N VAL A 81 4.81 -9.82 2.56
CA VAL A 81 5.51 -11.08 2.90
C VAL A 81 4.74 -12.29 2.40
N ASN A 82 3.41 -12.31 2.56
CA ASN A 82 2.57 -13.44 2.12
C ASN A 82 2.42 -13.50 0.59
N GLU A 83 2.27 -12.35 -0.08
CA GLU A 83 2.27 -12.29 -1.55
C GLU A 83 3.64 -12.67 -2.15
N ALA A 84 4.73 -12.50 -1.38
CA ALA A 84 6.06 -12.93 -1.79
C ALA A 84 6.24 -14.46 -1.76
N SER A 85 5.48 -15.20 -0.94
CA SER A 85 5.55 -16.67 -0.86
C SER A 85 4.82 -17.38 -2.01
N ASP A 86 3.82 -16.75 -2.63
CA ASP A 86 3.04 -17.33 -3.73
C ASP A 86 3.82 -17.42 -5.06
N THR A 87 5.03 -16.85 -5.15
CA THR A 87 5.87 -16.84 -6.37
C THR A 87 6.95 -17.92 -6.41
N GLY A 88 6.92 -18.89 -5.50
CA GLY A 88 7.75 -20.09 -5.54
C GLY A 88 9.08 -19.97 -4.76
N HIS A 89 9.28 -20.94 -3.86
CA HIS A 89 10.51 -21.27 -3.13
C HIS A 89 11.24 -20.14 -2.40
N THR A 90 10.79 -19.80 -1.20
CA THR A 90 11.70 -19.66 -0.04
C THR A 90 10.90 -19.91 1.24
N GLU A 91 11.19 -20.99 1.96
CA GLU A 91 10.69 -21.20 3.31
C GLU A 91 11.24 -20.08 4.21
N TRP A 92 10.38 -19.13 4.57
CA TRP A 92 10.62 -18.25 5.69
C TRP A 92 10.18 -18.98 6.96
N PRO A 93 10.84 -18.78 8.11
CA PRO A 93 10.50 -19.51 9.33
C PRO A 93 9.10 -19.12 9.80
N ASN A 94 8.15 -19.99 9.45
CA ASN A 94 6.81 -20.02 9.98
C ASN A 94 6.89 -20.53 11.42
N ASN A 95 7.03 -19.66 12.42
CA ASN A 95 6.48 -20.02 13.73
C ASN A 95 6.14 -18.83 14.62
N THR A 96 4.84 -18.67 14.81
CA THR A 96 4.21 -18.15 16.02
C THR A 96 4.58 -19.01 17.22
N SER A 97 5.72 -18.72 17.88
CA SER A 97 6.02 -18.91 19.31
C SER A 97 7.54 -18.85 19.51
N SER A 98 8.00 -18.05 20.47
CA SER A 98 9.42 -17.89 20.85
C SER A 98 10.32 -17.12 19.87
N TRP A 99 10.13 -15.80 19.79
CA TRP A 99 11.22 -14.89 19.45
C TRP A 99 11.91 -14.44 20.74
N HIS A 100 12.84 -15.25 21.25
CA HIS A 100 13.76 -14.76 22.27
C HIS A 100 14.73 -13.75 21.64
N PRO A 101 14.96 -12.58 22.26
CA PRO A 101 15.90 -11.61 21.73
C PRO A 101 17.32 -12.19 21.84
N LEU A 102 17.93 -12.51 20.70
CA LEU A 102 19.37 -12.72 20.67
C LEU A 102 20.03 -11.36 20.94
N ARG A 103 20.61 -11.26 22.14
CA ARG A 103 21.41 -10.11 22.58
C ARG A 103 22.53 -9.87 21.56
N PRO A 104 22.72 -8.64 21.06
CA PRO A 104 23.80 -8.37 20.11
C PRO A 104 25.16 -8.62 20.77
N PRO A 105 26.15 -9.16 20.03
CA PRO A 105 27.49 -9.40 20.56
C PRO A 105 28.15 -8.03 20.85
N GLY A 106 28.45 -7.75 22.11
CA GLY A 106 29.13 -6.52 22.52
C GLY A 106 28.56 -5.79 23.74
N SER A 107 27.54 -6.32 24.43
CA SER A 107 27.13 -5.74 25.72
C SER A 107 28.15 -6.10 26.81
N PRO A 108 28.78 -5.13 27.52
CA PRO A 108 29.72 -5.44 28.60
C PRO A 108 28.99 -6.15 29.75
N THR A 109 29.62 -7.21 30.26
CA THR A 109 29.18 -7.94 31.45
C THR A 109 29.39 -7.05 32.66
N VAL A 110 28.34 -6.41 33.17
CA VAL A 110 28.38 -5.83 34.51
C VAL A 110 28.17 -6.98 35.49
N SER A 111 29.26 -7.57 35.96
CA SER A 111 29.26 -8.48 37.10
C SER A 111 28.92 -7.67 38.35
N VAL A 112 27.69 -7.78 38.85
CA VAL A 112 27.37 -7.31 40.20
C VAL A 112 27.84 -8.40 41.17
N SER A 113 29.00 -8.18 41.78
CA SER A 113 29.44 -8.94 42.95
C SER A 113 28.47 -8.67 44.10
N SER A 114 27.71 -9.68 44.51
CA SER A 114 26.99 -9.65 45.78
C SER A 114 27.86 -10.35 46.81
N MET A 115 28.52 -9.56 47.66
CA MET A 115 29.01 -10.00 48.97
C MET A 115 27.79 -10.19 49.88
N ASN A 116 27.58 -11.41 50.34
CA ASN A 116 27.38 -11.79 51.75
C ASN A 116 27.00 -13.26 51.84
#